data_AF-G2MT81-F1
#
_entry.id   AF-G2MT81-F1
#
_cell.length_a   1.000
_cell.length_b   1.000
_cell.length_c   1.000
_cell.angle_alpha   90.00
_cell.angle_beta   90.00
_cell.angle_gamma   90.00
#
_symmetry.space_group_name_H-M   'P 1'
#
loop_
_entity.id
_entity.type
_entity.pdbx_description
1 polymer ?
#
loop_
_entity_poly.entity_id
_entity_poly.type
_entity_poly.pdbx_seq_one_letter_code
_entity_poly.pdbx_strand_id
1 'polypeptide(L)'
;MSKFFDIDRNDECICGSGKKYKKCCLPNIEKIEKTLLKEMEKEDVFSPYDYEFIRILSVMYGIKLDGKNEAVNVEKLKVLLIESLEERKRQAEELNEENEDEAIEELFRKIVSIFRKNEGLKDLRIPVTFIMNVDLDNEEEMERVLDEISNTSFLENYLLNLAYSLRTEKFTEEEMKNIFIWLSIAVIDKTYKIFTTPISEATEFDLVDGEDELEKVLNDAEKLPHDLVKEKVMEIFYKYPIFAEYLSANMLMEMEDELNYILDPEMEIEIPFYVFYIFYLKFLAKAAEFFKKKNTEQQELFDSIFDEVIDEIFDEDIVAEKVYFSILDKIVKIEKTTKDNDLKEKLQNILEFLTIPTTFQISLIKIRFVISLSNYVNTLPQRIDDSNMILENLEQLLSRKFFNEYIAYLESKNFEEVQYLKQLYNKIEEQKAIIYDNMNAIVNALKGF
;
A
#
# COMPACT_ATOMS: atom_id res chain seq x y z
N MET A 1 -2.97 -32.04 -2.69
CA MET A 1 -2.25 -31.03 -1.90
C MET A 1 -2.39 -29.75 -2.65
N SER A 2 -3.07 -28.76 -2.05
CA SER A 2 -2.86 -27.38 -2.47
C SER A 2 -1.39 -27.07 -2.22
N LYS A 3 -0.68 -26.57 -3.23
CA LYS A 3 0.72 -26.18 -3.12
C LYS A 3 0.76 -24.67 -3.00
N PHE A 4 1.45 -24.16 -1.99
CA PHE A 4 1.77 -22.75 -1.94
C PHE A 4 2.70 -22.41 -3.11
N PHE A 5 2.43 -21.31 -3.79
CA PHE A 5 3.20 -20.81 -4.94
C PHE A 5 3.25 -21.80 -6.12
N ASP A 6 2.09 -22.28 -6.57
CA ASP A 6 1.96 -23.10 -7.80
C ASP A 6 2.04 -22.23 -9.07
N ILE A 7 3.20 -21.63 -9.30
CA ILE A 7 3.46 -20.68 -10.40
C ILE A 7 4.06 -21.41 -11.61
N ASP A 8 3.48 -21.28 -12.80
CA ASP A 8 4.05 -21.87 -14.02
C ASP A 8 5.35 -21.18 -14.41
N ARG A 9 6.24 -21.94 -15.03
CA ARG A 9 7.55 -21.45 -15.51
C ARG A 9 7.41 -20.25 -16.46
N ASN A 10 6.31 -20.15 -17.19
CA ASN A 10 6.06 -19.10 -18.17
C ASN A 10 5.25 -17.93 -17.64
N ASP A 11 4.71 -18.03 -16.43
CA ASP A 11 3.96 -16.96 -15.77
C ASP A 11 4.87 -15.78 -15.44
N GLU A 12 4.24 -14.65 -15.15
CA GLU A 12 4.94 -13.49 -14.65
C GLU A 12 5.60 -13.80 -13.29
N CYS A 13 6.80 -13.26 -13.08
CA CYS A 13 7.51 -13.50 -11.84
C CYS A 13 6.89 -12.71 -10.70
N ILE A 14 6.57 -13.40 -9.60
CA ILE A 14 6.06 -12.88 -8.31
C ILE A 14 6.92 -11.81 -7.62
N CYS A 15 8.02 -11.36 -8.23
CA CYS A 15 8.82 -10.26 -7.73
C CYS A 15 8.47 -8.92 -8.41
N GLY A 16 7.34 -8.84 -9.13
CA GLY A 16 6.87 -7.63 -9.81
C GLY A 16 7.73 -7.16 -11.01
N SER A 17 8.69 -7.97 -11.46
CA SER A 17 9.68 -7.51 -12.46
C SER A 17 9.20 -7.44 -13.92
N GLY A 18 7.96 -7.84 -14.23
CA GLY A 18 7.49 -7.99 -15.62
C GLY A 18 8.12 -9.16 -16.41
N LYS A 19 9.06 -9.91 -15.81
CA LYS A 19 9.79 -11.00 -16.47
C LYS A 19 9.13 -12.34 -16.20
N LYS A 20 9.25 -13.27 -17.16
CA LYS A 20 8.85 -14.67 -16.96
C LYS A 20 9.57 -15.29 -15.75
N TYR A 21 8.84 -16.04 -14.93
CA TYR A 21 9.33 -16.65 -13.69
C TYR A 21 10.62 -17.46 -13.90
N LYS A 22 10.67 -18.32 -14.94
CA LYS A 22 11.86 -19.11 -15.30
C LYS A 22 13.12 -18.30 -15.65
N LYS A 23 12.95 -17.04 -16.05
CA LYS A 23 14.05 -16.13 -16.43
C LYS A 23 14.38 -15.13 -15.34
N CYS A 24 13.69 -15.17 -14.19
CA CYS A 24 13.86 -14.23 -13.11
C CYS A 24 14.25 -14.93 -11.80
N CYS A 25 13.30 -15.22 -10.91
CA CYS A 25 13.57 -15.73 -9.56
C CYS A 25 13.69 -17.26 -9.50
N LEU A 26 13.02 -18.01 -10.40
CA LEU A 26 13.02 -19.48 -10.35
C LEU A 26 14.41 -20.12 -10.25
N PRO A 27 15.45 -19.69 -11.01
CA PRO A 27 16.78 -20.31 -10.90
C PRO A 27 17.42 -20.15 -9.52
N ASN A 28 17.14 -19.05 -8.81
CA ASN A 28 17.65 -18.83 -7.47
C ASN A 28 16.87 -19.65 -6.44
N ILE A 29 15.54 -19.69 -6.58
CA ILE A 29 14.64 -20.51 -5.76
C ILE A 29 15.04 -21.99 -5.83
N GLU A 30 15.19 -22.55 -7.04
CA GLU A 30 15.61 -23.95 -7.24
C GLU A 30 17.00 -24.23 -6.66
N LYS A 31 17.91 -23.25 -6.67
CA LYS A 31 19.24 -23.38 -6.08
C LYS A 31 19.16 -23.47 -4.57
N ILE A 32 18.37 -22.61 -3.92
CA ILE A 32 18.17 -22.64 -2.47
C ILE A 32 17.48 -23.95 -2.07
N GLU A 33 16.38 -24.30 -2.75
CA GLU A 33 15.60 -25.52 -2.50
C GLU A 33 16.47 -26.77 -2.55
N LYS A 34 17.24 -26.94 -3.62
CA LYS A 34 18.18 -28.07 -3.77
C LYS A 34 19.25 -28.08 -2.68
N THR A 35 19.65 -26.92 -2.18
CA THR A 35 20.68 -26.79 -1.16
C THR A 35 20.14 -27.15 0.22
N LEU A 36 18.92 -26.73 0.55
CA LEU A 36 18.23 -27.09 1.79
C LEU A 36 17.87 -28.58 1.82
N LEU A 37 17.28 -29.12 0.74
CA LEU A 37 16.91 -30.53 0.63
C LEU A 37 18.10 -31.48 0.83
N LYS A 38 19.25 -31.18 0.22
CA LYS A 38 20.46 -31.99 0.37
C LYS A 38 21.00 -32.05 1.79
N GLU A 39 20.78 -30.99 2.56
CA GLU A 39 21.20 -30.98 3.96
C GLU A 39 20.24 -31.85 4.78
N MET A 40 18.95 -31.72 4.50
CA MET A 40 17.90 -32.45 5.21
C MET A 40 17.86 -33.95 4.92
N GLU A 41 18.29 -34.39 3.73
CA GLU A 41 18.48 -35.82 3.42
C GLU A 41 19.50 -36.51 4.37
N LYS A 42 20.29 -35.75 5.14
CA LYS A 42 21.26 -36.28 6.10
C LYS A 42 20.68 -36.42 7.52
N GLU A 43 19.50 -35.85 7.78
CA GLU A 43 18.91 -35.73 9.11
C GLU A 43 17.71 -36.68 9.29
N ASP A 44 17.64 -37.39 10.42
CA ASP A 44 16.55 -38.34 10.78
C ASP A 44 15.27 -37.64 11.32
N VAL A 45 15.14 -36.33 11.12
CA VAL A 45 14.12 -35.45 11.73
C VAL A 45 12.95 -35.17 10.77
N PHE A 46 13.04 -35.67 9.54
CA PHE A 46 12.28 -35.17 8.41
C PHE A 46 10.93 -35.86 8.16
N SER A 47 9.89 -35.07 7.91
CA SER A 47 8.53 -35.50 7.53
C SER A 47 8.20 -35.18 6.06
N PRO A 48 7.22 -35.86 5.43
CA PRO A 48 6.78 -35.50 4.07
C PRO A 48 6.25 -34.06 3.91
N TYR A 49 5.78 -33.44 4.99
CA TYR A 49 5.27 -32.06 4.96
C TYR A 49 6.40 -31.03 4.90
N ASP A 50 7.59 -31.40 5.37
CA ASP A 50 8.73 -30.48 5.42
C ASP A 50 9.25 -30.14 4.00
N TYR A 51 8.95 -30.95 2.98
CA TYR A 51 9.21 -30.59 1.57
C TYR A 51 8.51 -29.30 1.16
N GLU A 52 7.25 -29.14 1.56
CA GLU A 52 6.45 -27.96 1.22
C GLU A 52 6.95 -26.74 2.01
N PHE A 53 7.32 -26.93 3.27
CA PHE A 53 7.94 -25.87 4.07
C PHE A 53 9.28 -25.39 3.46
N ILE A 54 10.15 -26.30 3.03
CA ILE A 54 11.39 -25.94 2.31
C ILE A 54 11.08 -25.17 1.04
N ARG A 55 10.03 -25.57 0.30
CA ARG A 55 9.62 -24.86 -0.91
C ARG A 55 9.22 -23.42 -0.60
N ILE A 56 8.42 -23.19 0.44
CA ILE A 56 8.04 -21.85 0.91
C ILE A 56 9.28 -21.03 1.26
N LEU A 57 10.18 -21.56 2.11
CA LEU A 57 11.42 -20.85 2.47
C LEU A 57 12.27 -20.54 1.24
N SER A 58 12.35 -21.47 0.28
CA SER A 58 13.11 -21.28 -0.95
C SER A 58 12.54 -20.16 -1.81
N VAL A 59 11.22 -19.98 -1.83
CA VAL A 59 10.55 -18.83 -2.47
C VAL A 59 10.88 -17.56 -1.70
N MET A 60 10.58 -17.49 -0.40
CA MET A 60 10.78 -16.31 0.46
C MET A 60 12.21 -15.75 0.37
N TYR A 61 13.21 -16.63 0.38
CA TYR A 61 14.63 -16.26 0.29
C TYR A 61 15.17 -16.23 -1.15
N GLY A 62 14.44 -16.78 -2.12
CA GLY A 62 14.87 -16.87 -3.50
C GLY A 62 14.40 -15.73 -4.40
N ILE A 63 13.30 -15.06 -4.03
CA ILE A 63 12.78 -13.90 -4.77
C ILE A 63 13.71 -12.69 -4.66
N LYS A 64 13.68 -11.86 -5.70
CA LYS A 64 14.30 -10.54 -5.65
C LYS A 64 13.34 -9.58 -4.97
N LEU A 65 13.72 -9.10 -3.79
CA LEU A 65 13.19 -7.85 -3.25
C LEU A 65 13.90 -6.70 -3.97
N ASP A 66 13.46 -5.46 -3.81
CA ASP A 66 13.94 -4.33 -4.62
C ASP A 66 15.46 -4.10 -4.56
N GLY A 67 15.98 -3.25 -5.45
CA GLY A 67 17.39 -3.18 -5.90
C GLY A 67 18.52 -2.99 -4.87
N LYS A 68 18.24 -3.07 -3.57
CA LYS A 68 19.19 -2.95 -2.44
C LYS A 68 19.44 -4.28 -1.70
N ASN A 69 19.24 -5.44 -2.34
CA ASN A 69 19.39 -6.71 -1.64
C ASN A 69 20.84 -7.09 -1.30
N GLU A 70 21.09 -7.35 -0.01
CA GLU A 70 22.19 -8.21 0.42
C GLU A 70 21.97 -9.64 -0.09
N ALA A 71 23.07 -10.33 -0.39
CA ALA A 71 23.00 -11.72 -0.80
C ALA A 71 22.53 -12.58 0.38
N VAL A 72 21.50 -13.41 0.17
CA VAL A 72 21.01 -14.35 1.19
C VAL A 72 22.13 -15.27 1.66
N ASN A 73 22.36 -15.30 2.98
CA ASN A 73 23.27 -16.24 3.60
C ASN A 73 22.60 -17.61 3.74
N VAL A 74 22.76 -18.44 2.70
CA VAL A 74 22.17 -19.78 2.64
C VAL A 74 22.66 -20.69 3.78
N GLU A 75 23.88 -20.50 4.29
CA GLU A 75 24.37 -21.36 5.38
C GLU A 75 23.72 -21.02 6.71
N LYS A 76 23.47 -19.73 6.99
CA LYS A 76 22.67 -19.34 8.14
C LYS A 76 21.24 -19.89 8.02
N LEU A 77 20.64 -19.81 6.83
CA LEU A 77 19.31 -20.34 6.58
C LEU A 77 19.21 -21.86 6.84
N LYS A 78 20.23 -22.63 6.45
CA LYS A 78 20.30 -24.06 6.75
C LYS A 78 20.31 -24.35 8.26
N VAL A 79 21.17 -23.65 9.00
CA VAL A 79 21.30 -23.85 10.45
C VAL A 79 19.97 -23.57 11.13
N LEU A 80 19.33 -22.44 10.82
CA LEU A 80 18.01 -22.08 11.35
C LEU A 80 16.95 -23.13 11.00
N LEU A 81 16.92 -23.61 9.76
CA LEU A 81 15.97 -24.64 9.33
C LEU A 81 16.13 -25.93 10.15
N ILE A 82 17.36 -26.43 10.32
CA ILE A 82 17.62 -27.65 11.08
C ILE A 82 17.22 -27.47 12.55
N GLU A 83 17.69 -26.39 13.17
CA GLU A 83 17.38 -26.09 14.58
C GLU A 83 15.87 -25.97 14.83
N SER A 84 15.12 -25.31 13.92
CA SER A 84 13.67 -25.22 14.01
C SER A 84 12.97 -26.58 13.91
N LEU A 85 13.40 -27.44 12.99
CA LEU A 85 12.77 -28.75 12.80
C LEU A 85 13.10 -29.72 13.96
N GLU A 86 14.33 -29.69 14.46
CA GLU A 86 14.73 -30.44 15.66
C GLU A 86 13.94 -30.00 16.89
N GLU A 87 13.79 -28.70 17.09
CA GLU A 87 13.03 -28.14 18.21
C GLU A 87 11.55 -28.53 18.11
N ARG A 88 10.93 -28.40 16.92
CA ARG A 88 9.55 -28.86 16.69
C ARG A 88 9.39 -30.35 16.98
N LYS A 89 10.33 -31.19 16.55
CA LYS A 89 10.29 -32.64 16.82
C LYS A 89 10.40 -32.92 18.31
N ARG A 90 11.30 -32.23 19.02
CA ARG A 90 11.45 -32.36 20.48
C ARG A 90 10.16 -31.98 21.20
N GLN A 91 9.53 -30.87 20.80
CA GLN A 91 8.24 -30.45 21.34
C GLN A 91 7.18 -31.52 21.10
N ALA A 92 7.06 -32.04 19.88
CA ALA A 92 6.10 -33.11 19.58
C ALA A 92 6.35 -34.43 20.35
N GLU A 93 7.60 -34.75 20.69
CA GLU A 93 7.96 -35.94 21.48
C GLU A 93 7.72 -35.77 23.00
N GLU A 94 7.79 -34.53 23.51
CA GLU A 94 7.56 -34.19 24.91
C GLU A 94 6.06 -34.02 25.24
N LEU A 95 5.21 -33.84 24.23
CA LEU A 95 3.78 -33.64 24.36
C LEU A 95 3.00 -34.97 24.36
N ASN A 96 2.02 -35.08 25.26
CA ASN A 96 0.94 -36.06 25.16
C ASN A 96 -0.28 -35.37 24.50
N GLU A 97 -1.25 -36.14 23.99
CA GLU A 97 -2.47 -35.61 23.34
C GLU A 97 -3.21 -34.53 24.18
N GLU A 98 -3.08 -34.53 25.51
CA GLU A 98 -3.71 -33.54 26.40
C GLU A 98 -3.01 -32.16 26.43
N ASN A 99 -1.76 -32.05 25.96
CA ASN A 99 -0.95 -30.81 26.06
C ASN A 99 -0.64 -30.17 24.70
N GLU A 100 -1.06 -30.79 23.58
CA GLU A 100 -0.74 -30.31 22.23
C GLU A 100 -1.30 -28.90 21.97
N ASP A 101 -2.54 -28.64 22.42
CA ASP A 101 -3.19 -27.33 22.31
C ASP A 101 -2.42 -26.25 23.10
N GLU A 102 -1.96 -26.55 24.31
CA GLU A 102 -1.19 -25.60 25.14
C GLU A 102 0.14 -25.20 24.47
N ALA A 103 0.80 -26.13 23.79
CA ALA A 103 2.05 -25.86 23.08
C ALA A 103 1.83 -24.98 21.84
N ILE A 104 0.74 -25.21 21.10
CA ILE A 104 0.35 -24.38 19.96
C ILE A 104 0.00 -22.97 20.46
N GLU A 105 -0.76 -22.84 21.54
CA GLU A 105 -1.06 -21.54 22.15
C GLU A 105 0.21 -20.81 22.61
N GLU A 106 1.18 -21.50 23.20
CA GLU A 106 2.45 -20.88 23.60
C GLU A 106 3.22 -20.38 22.38
N LEU A 107 3.25 -21.15 21.30
CA LEU A 107 3.84 -20.73 20.03
C LEU A 107 3.11 -19.50 19.48
N PHE A 108 1.78 -19.48 19.48
CA PHE A 108 0.99 -18.33 19.02
C PHE A 108 1.32 -17.09 19.83
N ARG A 109 1.37 -17.17 21.16
CA ARG A 109 1.78 -16.04 22.02
C ARG A 109 3.18 -15.53 21.66
N LYS A 110 4.13 -16.42 21.33
CA LYS A 110 5.47 -16.03 20.85
C LYS A 110 5.38 -15.31 19.51
N ILE A 111 4.65 -15.85 18.54
CA ILE A 111 4.50 -15.24 17.20
C ILE A 111 3.80 -13.87 17.30
N VAL A 112 2.70 -13.77 18.03
CA VAL A 112 1.99 -12.50 18.29
C VAL A 112 2.93 -11.49 18.95
N SER A 113 3.75 -11.92 19.92
CA SER A 113 4.74 -11.03 20.54
C SER A 113 5.77 -10.51 19.54
N ILE A 114 6.20 -11.36 18.59
CA ILE A 114 7.12 -10.95 17.52
C ILE A 114 6.45 -9.95 16.58
N PHE A 115 5.22 -10.23 16.14
CA PHE A 115 4.43 -9.37 15.24
C PHE A 115 4.12 -8.01 15.85
N ARG A 116 3.94 -7.92 17.17
CA ARG A 116 3.67 -6.66 17.87
C ARG A 116 4.93 -5.84 18.14
N LYS A 117 6.09 -6.48 18.37
CA LYS A 117 7.34 -5.79 18.72
C LYS A 117 8.14 -5.32 17.51
N ASN A 118 8.02 -6.01 16.39
CA ASN A 118 8.79 -5.72 15.19
C ASN A 118 8.00 -4.74 14.30
N GLU A 119 8.54 -3.53 14.10
CA GLU A 119 7.89 -2.48 13.31
C GLU A 119 7.63 -2.93 11.86
N GLY A 120 8.56 -3.64 11.22
CA GLY A 120 8.37 -4.16 9.86
C GLY A 120 7.39 -5.31 9.72
N LEU A 121 6.78 -5.79 10.81
CA LEU A 121 5.70 -6.77 10.79
C LEU A 121 4.33 -6.14 11.13
N LYS A 122 4.23 -4.82 11.29
CA LYS A 122 2.95 -4.14 11.55
C LYS A 122 2.03 -4.11 10.33
N ASP A 123 2.58 -4.16 9.13
CA ASP A 123 1.79 -4.27 7.89
C ASP A 123 1.22 -5.69 7.68
N LEU A 124 1.62 -6.64 8.53
CA LEU A 124 1.18 -8.01 8.49
C LEU A 124 -0.03 -8.25 9.41
N ARG A 125 -1.09 -7.47 9.21
CA ARG A 125 -2.39 -7.58 9.90
C ARG A 125 -3.49 -8.00 8.94
N ILE A 126 -4.65 -8.36 9.48
CA ILE A 126 -5.83 -8.59 8.65
C ILE A 126 -6.22 -7.25 8.02
N PRO A 127 -6.30 -7.14 6.68
CA PRO A 127 -6.72 -5.91 6.01
C PRO A 127 -8.11 -5.47 6.48
N VAL A 128 -8.28 -4.16 6.68
CA VAL A 128 -9.54 -3.58 7.19
C VAL A 128 -10.76 -3.94 6.34
N THR A 129 -10.60 -4.20 5.05
CA THR A 129 -11.69 -4.67 4.17
C THR A 129 -12.37 -5.95 4.65
N PHE A 130 -11.69 -6.81 5.41
CA PHE A 130 -12.28 -8.03 5.96
C PHE A 130 -12.99 -7.81 7.30
N ILE A 131 -12.71 -6.70 8.01
CA ILE A 131 -13.19 -6.47 9.38
C ILE A 131 -14.06 -5.22 9.54
N MET A 132 -14.14 -4.34 8.54
CA MET A 132 -14.85 -3.05 8.61
C MET A 132 -16.38 -3.14 8.81
N ASN A 133 -16.98 -4.33 8.82
CA ASN A 133 -18.41 -4.52 9.09
C ASN A 133 -18.65 -5.74 10.00
N VAL A 134 -17.65 -6.07 10.80
CA VAL A 134 -17.63 -7.25 11.66
C VAL A 134 -17.69 -6.79 13.11
N ASP A 135 -18.58 -7.42 13.87
CA ASP A 135 -18.53 -7.32 15.34
C ASP A 135 -17.35 -8.16 15.84
N LEU A 136 -16.25 -7.48 16.20
CA LEU A 136 -14.99 -8.13 16.61
C LEU A 136 -15.14 -8.95 17.89
N ASP A 137 -16.13 -8.64 18.74
CA ASP A 137 -16.44 -9.38 19.97
C ASP A 137 -17.25 -10.65 19.69
N ASN A 138 -17.72 -10.85 18.46
CA ASN A 138 -18.55 -11.98 18.07
C ASN A 138 -17.72 -13.09 17.42
N GLU A 139 -17.51 -14.17 18.18
CA GLU A 139 -16.74 -15.35 17.76
C GLU A 139 -17.22 -15.95 16.42
N GLU A 140 -18.52 -15.97 16.13
CA GLU A 140 -19.04 -16.51 14.87
C GLU A 140 -18.75 -15.61 13.66
N GLU A 141 -18.63 -14.30 13.86
CA GLU A 141 -18.22 -13.39 12.79
C GLU A 141 -16.72 -13.47 12.56
N MET A 142 -15.93 -13.49 13.63
CA MET A 142 -14.47 -13.62 13.55
C MET A 142 -14.05 -14.96 12.93
N GLU A 143 -14.77 -16.04 13.21
CA GLU A 143 -14.53 -17.34 12.55
C GLU A 143 -14.76 -17.27 11.04
N ARG A 144 -15.75 -16.49 10.59
CA ARG A 144 -15.98 -16.25 9.15
C ARG A 144 -14.85 -15.44 8.53
N VAL A 145 -14.35 -14.43 9.22
CA VAL A 145 -13.16 -13.67 8.79
C VAL A 145 -11.96 -14.60 8.63
N LEU A 146 -11.70 -15.45 9.63
CA LEU A 146 -10.61 -16.44 9.59
C LEU A 146 -10.76 -17.39 8.40
N ASP A 147 -11.96 -17.92 8.16
CA ASP A 147 -12.23 -18.78 7.00
C ASP A 147 -12.00 -18.04 5.67
N GLU A 148 -12.37 -16.75 5.58
CA GLU A 148 -12.19 -15.94 4.37
C GLU A 148 -10.71 -15.65 4.08
N ILE A 149 -9.91 -15.29 5.09
CA ILE A 149 -8.48 -15.03 4.92
C ILE A 149 -7.65 -16.32 4.83
N SER A 150 -8.21 -17.46 5.21
CA SER A 150 -7.58 -18.79 5.10
C SER A 150 -7.64 -19.35 3.69
N ASN A 151 -7.27 -18.53 2.70
CA ASN A 151 -7.19 -18.89 1.29
C ASN A 151 -5.76 -18.73 0.76
N THR A 152 -5.41 -19.50 -0.27
CA THR A 152 -4.03 -19.54 -0.81
C THR A 152 -3.54 -18.19 -1.32
N SER A 153 -4.41 -17.36 -1.91
CA SER A 153 -4.01 -16.05 -2.45
C SER A 153 -3.61 -15.07 -1.35
N PHE A 154 -4.38 -15.02 -0.26
CA PHE A 154 -4.06 -14.19 0.89
C PHE A 154 -2.71 -14.62 1.50
N LEU A 155 -2.56 -15.92 1.73
CA LEU A 155 -1.38 -16.50 2.35
C LEU A 155 -0.11 -16.33 1.52
N GLU A 156 -0.19 -16.47 0.19
CA GLU A 156 0.94 -16.24 -0.70
C GLU A 156 1.43 -14.78 -0.62
N ASN A 157 0.51 -13.82 -0.69
CA ASN A 157 0.86 -12.39 -0.55
C ASN A 157 1.46 -12.11 0.83
N TYR A 158 0.87 -12.67 1.89
CA TYR A 158 1.37 -12.52 3.25
C TYR A 158 2.78 -13.10 3.41
N LEU A 159 3.04 -14.28 2.85
CA LEU A 159 4.37 -14.92 2.86
C LEU A 159 5.41 -14.08 2.12
N LEU A 160 5.03 -13.37 1.04
CA LEU A 160 5.93 -12.45 0.33
C LEU A 160 6.26 -11.22 1.18
N ASN A 161 5.28 -10.65 1.88
CA ASN A 161 5.50 -9.53 2.79
C ASN A 161 6.37 -9.95 3.99
N LEU A 162 6.07 -11.10 4.60
CA LEU A 162 6.91 -11.68 5.64
C LEU A 162 8.34 -11.94 5.15
N ALA A 163 8.51 -12.43 3.92
CA ALA A 163 9.82 -12.63 3.32
C ALA A 163 10.60 -11.31 3.18
N TYR A 164 9.92 -10.22 2.84
CA TYR A 164 10.51 -8.90 2.80
C TYR A 164 11.06 -8.53 4.18
N SER A 165 10.20 -8.54 5.20
CA SER A 165 10.57 -8.16 6.57
C SER A 165 11.70 -9.02 7.11
N LEU A 166 11.65 -10.35 6.99
CA LEU A 166 12.70 -11.27 7.49
C LEU A 166 14.09 -11.01 6.87
N ARG A 167 14.15 -10.32 5.74
CA ARG A 167 15.40 -10.05 5.00
C ARG A 167 15.87 -8.61 5.12
N THR A 168 15.01 -7.68 5.49
CA THR A 168 15.33 -6.24 5.58
C THR A 168 15.40 -5.73 7.01
N GLU A 169 14.69 -6.37 7.94
CA GLU A 169 14.62 -6.03 9.35
C GLU A 169 15.66 -6.79 10.19
N LYS A 170 15.78 -6.40 11.46
CA LYS A 170 16.61 -7.12 12.43
C LYS A 170 15.76 -8.09 13.23
N PHE A 171 16.04 -9.38 13.06
CA PHE A 171 15.50 -10.47 13.88
C PHE A 171 16.61 -11.17 14.66
N THR A 172 16.31 -11.54 15.90
CA THR A 172 17.13 -12.48 16.66
C THR A 172 16.97 -13.90 16.10
N GLU A 173 17.95 -14.76 16.37
CA GLU A 173 17.89 -16.17 15.92
C GLU A 173 16.70 -16.91 16.54
N GLU A 174 16.33 -16.58 17.78
CA GLU A 174 15.18 -17.16 18.46
C GLU A 174 13.85 -16.75 17.80
N GLU A 175 13.69 -15.48 17.40
CA GLU A 175 12.49 -15.03 16.69
C GLU A 175 12.36 -15.72 15.34
N MET A 176 13.46 -15.78 14.58
CA MET A 176 13.51 -16.50 13.30
C MET A 176 13.12 -17.97 13.45
N LYS A 177 13.66 -18.62 14.49
CA LYS A 177 13.38 -20.04 14.77
C LYS A 177 11.90 -20.26 15.08
N ASN A 178 11.29 -19.42 15.91
CA ASN A 178 9.86 -19.51 16.24
C ASN A 178 8.98 -19.30 15.00
N ILE A 179 9.30 -18.31 14.15
CA ILE A 179 8.60 -18.11 12.87
C ILE A 179 8.71 -19.35 11.98
N PHE A 180 9.88 -19.96 11.89
CA PHE A 180 10.08 -21.16 11.09
C PHE A 180 9.30 -22.37 11.64
N ILE A 181 9.27 -22.54 12.97
CA ILE A 181 8.44 -23.56 13.62
C ILE A 181 6.97 -23.34 13.27
N TRP A 182 6.46 -22.12 13.47
CA TRP A 182 5.08 -21.76 13.12
C TRP A 182 4.73 -22.04 11.65
N LEU A 183 5.56 -21.57 10.70
CA LEU A 183 5.35 -21.85 9.28
C LEU A 183 5.37 -23.35 8.97
N SER A 184 6.29 -24.11 9.59
CA SER A 184 6.39 -25.55 9.36
C SER A 184 5.16 -26.33 9.87
N ILE A 185 4.52 -25.87 10.94
CA ILE A 185 3.28 -26.45 11.47
C ILE A 185 2.08 -26.01 10.62
N ALA A 186 2.03 -24.74 10.21
CA ALA A 186 0.98 -24.20 9.35
C ALA A 186 0.88 -24.92 8.00
N VAL A 187 1.98 -25.45 7.47
CA VAL A 187 2.00 -26.26 6.24
C VAL A 187 1.31 -27.63 6.40
N ILE A 188 1.28 -28.17 7.63
CA ILE A 188 0.60 -29.43 7.93
C ILE A 188 -0.91 -29.20 8.01
N ASP A 189 -1.31 -28.03 8.52
CA ASP A 189 -2.69 -27.61 8.62
C ASP A 189 -3.29 -27.31 7.24
N LYS A 190 -4.36 -28.05 6.90
CA LYS A 190 -5.08 -27.89 5.63
C LYS A 190 -6.11 -26.78 5.67
N THR A 191 -6.46 -26.30 6.86
CA THR A 191 -7.41 -25.20 7.06
C THR A 191 -6.71 -23.85 7.03
N TYR A 192 -5.38 -23.83 7.14
CA TYR A 192 -4.56 -22.63 7.26
C TYR A 192 -4.87 -21.75 8.47
N LYS A 193 -5.69 -22.22 9.42
CA LYS A 193 -6.01 -21.52 10.67
C LYS A 193 -4.79 -21.34 11.54
N ILE A 194 -3.88 -22.32 11.57
CA ILE A 194 -2.62 -22.17 12.30
C ILE A 194 -1.80 -20.98 11.76
N PHE A 195 -1.92 -20.67 10.47
CA PHE A 195 -1.29 -19.50 9.89
C PHE A 195 -2.05 -18.22 10.26
N THR A 196 -3.37 -18.21 10.12
CA THR A 196 -4.17 -16.98 10.21
C THR A 196 -4.48 -16.55 11.64
N THR A 197 -4.52 -17.47 12.61
CA THR A 197 -4.84 -17.15 14.01
C THR A 197 -3.89 -16.14 14.65
N PRO A 198 -2.54 -16.30 14.63
CA PRO A 198 -1.64 -15.30 15.20
C PRO A 198 -1.73 -13.92 14.52
N ILE A 199 -2.12 -13.89 13.24
CA ILE A 199 -2.33 -12.66 12.47
C ILE A 199 -3.58 -11.94 12.98
N SER A 200 -4.65 -12.70 13.21
CA SER A 200 -5.89 -12.21 13.79
C SER A 200 -5.68 -11.67 15.19
N GLU A 201 -5.05 -12.45 16.08
CA GLU A 201 -4.77 -12.01 17.45
C GLU A 201 -3.90 -10.74 17.47
N ALA A 202 -2.86 -10.66 16.64
CA ALA A 202 -2.04 -9.45 16.55
C ALA A 202 -2.84 -8.24 16.03
N THR A 203 -3.82 -8.46 15.15
CA THR A 203 -4.73 -7.42 14.67
C THR A 203 -5.63 -6.93 15.80
N GLU A 204 -6.31 -7.83 16.49
CA GLU A 204 -7.17 -7.52 17.64
C GLU A 204 -6.42 -6.73 18.72
N PHE A 205 -5.21 -7.18 19.10
CA PHE A 205 -4.39 -6.44 20.06
C PHE A 205 -4.06 -5.02 19.63
N ASP A 206 -3.74 -4.80 18.35
CA ASP A 206 -3.41 -3.46 17.85
C ASP A 206 -4.65 -2.56 17.79
N LEU A 207 -5.84 -3.12 17.52
CA LEU A 207 -7.11 -2.39 17.56
C LEU A 207 -7.44 -1.97 19.00
N VAL A 208 -7.44 -2.93 19.93
CA VAL A 208 -7.76 -2.68 21.34
C VAL A 208 -6.76 -1.72 21.96
N ASP A 209 -5.45 -1.97 21.83
CA ASP A 209 -4.42 -1.08 22.39
C ASP A 209 -4.50 0.34 21.80
N GLY A 210 -4.75 0.45 20.48
CA GLY A 210 -4.87 1.72 19.78
C GLY A 210 -6.05 2.54 20.28
N GLU A 211 -7.22 1.90 20.46
CA GLU A 211 -8.41 2.51 21.05
C GLU A 211 -8.14 2.96 22.48
N ASP A 212 -7.57 2.07 23.30
CA ASP A 212 -7.23 2.32 24.70
C ASP A 212 -6.28 3.51 24.88
N GLU A 213 -5.27 3.64 24.02
CA GLU A 213 -4.32 4.75 24.05
C GLU A 213 -4.97 6.05 23.54
N LEU A 214 -5.79 5.98 22.49
CA LEU A 214 -6.52 7.14 21.97
C LEU A 214 -7.49 7.68 23.01
N GLU A 215 -8.28 6.82 23.66
CA GLU A 215 -9.23 7.22 24.69
C GLU A 215 -8.53 7.94 25.85
N LYS A 216 -7.36 7.42 26.29
CA LYS A 216 -6.54 8.06 27.34
C LYS A 216 -6.07 9.46 26.92
N VAL A 217 -5.65 9.65 25.67
CA VAL A 217 -5.23 10.95 25.15
C VAL A 217 -6.41 11.93 25.07
N LEU A 218 -7.55 11.47 24.57
CA LEU A 218 -8.75 12.30 24.42
C LEU A 218 -9.36 12.70 25.78
N ASN A 219 -9.37 11.80 26.76
CA ASN A 219 -9.82 12.07 28.13
C ASN A 219 -8.99 13.14 28.85
N ASP A 220 -7.73 13.34 28.45
CA ASP A 220 -6.84 14.38 28.97
C ASP A 220 -6.70 15.60 28.03
N ALA A 221 -7.41 15.63 26.90
CA ALA A 221 -7.24 16.65 25.86
C ALA A 221 -7.46 18.08 26.37
N GLU A 222 -8.47 18.30 27.22
CA GLU A 222 -8.73 19.63 27.81
C GLU A 222 -7.60 20.16 28.71
N LYS A 223 -6.75 19.25 29.24
CA LYS A 223 -5.66 19.59 30.15
C LYS A 223 -4.32 19.79 29.43
N LEU A 224 -4.26 19.43 28.14
CA LEU A 224 -3.04 19.45 27.35
C LEU A 224 -3.10 20.56 26.29
N PRO A 225 -1.94 21.13 25.89
CA PRO A 225 -1.89 21.98 24.71
C PRO A 225 -2.37 21.21 23.47
N HIS A 226 -3.17 21.85 22.62
CA HIS A 226 -3.74 21.23 21.41
C HIS A 226 -2.67 20.58 20.51
N ASP A 227 -1.52 21.24 20.32
CA ASP A 227 -0.43 20.68 19.49
C ASP A 227 0.13 19.39 20.06
N LEU A 228 0.19 19.26 21.40
CA LEU A 228 0.64 18.05 22.08
C LEU A 228 -0.40 16.92 21.98
N VAL A 229 -1.69 17.25 22.02
CA VAL A 229 -2.76 16.26 21.76
C VAL A 229 -2.62 15.71 20.35
N LYS A 230 -2.46 16.60 19.36
CA LYS A 230 -2.26 16.19 17.96
C LYS A 230 -1.03 15.31 17.78
N GLU A 231 0.10 15.69 18.38
CA GLU A 231 1.35 14.90 18.33
C GLU A 231 1.12 13.48 18.87
N LYS A 232 0.49 13.35 20.04
CA LYS A 232 0.19 12.05 20.66
C LYS A 232 -0.77 11.20 19.83
N VAL A 233 -1.81 11.80 19.25
CA VAL A 233 -2.75 11.09 18.36
C VAL A 233 -2.02 10.54 17.13
N MET A 234 -1.13 11.34 16.51
CA MET A 234 -0.33 10.88 15.38
C MET A 234 0.65 9.76 15.79
N GLU A 235 1.28 9.86 16.97
CA GLU A 235 2.14 8.79 17.50
C GLU A 235 1.38 7.47 17.65
N ILE A 236 0.12 7.50 18.10
CA ILE A 236 -0.74 6.32 18.20
C ILE A 236 -0.99 5.72 16.82
N PHE A 237 -1.36 6.54 15.83
CA PHE A 237 -1.62 6.05 14.47
C PHE A 237 -0.37 5.46 13.80
N TYR A 238 0.82 6.03 14.01
CA TYR A 238 2.06 5.41 13.54
C TYR A 238 2.40 4.12 14.28
N LYS A 239 2.06 4.05 15.58
CA LYS A 239 2.31 2.87 16.40
C LYS A 239 1.33 1.73 16.08
N TYR A 240 0.08 2.05 15.72
CA TYR A 240 -0.98 1.09 15.40
C TYR A 240 -1.64 1.42 14.05
N PRO A 241 -0.96 1.16 12.91
CA PRO A 241 -1.47 1.53 11.59
C PRO A 241 -2.84 0.91 11.28
N ILE A 242 -3.04 -0.36 11.62
CA ILE A 242 -4.31 -1.05 11.37
C ILE A 242 -5.48 -0.45 12.15
N PHE A 243 -5.22 0.07 13.36
CA PHE A 243 -6.21 0.81 14.14
C PHE A 243 -6.59 2.12 13.47
N ALA A 244 -5.60 2.87 12.95
CA ALA A 244 -5.87 4.09 12.20
C ALA A 244 -6.72 3.81 10.94
N GLU A 245 -6.40 2.73 10.20
CA GLU A 245 -7.20 2.30 9.04
C GLU A 245 -8.61 1.89 9.44
N TYR A 246 -8.77 1.13 10.53
CA TYR A 246 -10.07 0.66 11.02
C TYR A 246 -10.96 1.82 11.45
N LEU A 247 -10.40 2.76 12.23
CA LEU A 247 -11.09 3.99 12.63
C LEU A 247 -11.52 4.81 11.40
N SER A 248 -10.62 4.96 10.42
CA SER A 248 -10.93 5.68 9.18
C SER A 248 -12.04 5.02 8.37
N ALA A 249 -12.04 3.69 8.26
CA ALA A 249 -13.10 2.95 7.58
C ALA A 249 -14.45 3.14 8.27
N ASN A 250 -14.49 3.04 9.60
CA ASN A 250 -15.71 3.27 10.37
C ASN A 250 -16.26 4.69 10.18
N MET A 251 -15.39 5.71 10.26
CA MET A 251 -15.77 7.09 9.95
C MET A 251 -16.33 7.21 8.53
N LEU A 252 -15.66 6.61 7.53
CA LEU A 252 -16.08 6.69 6.13
C LEU A 252 -17.50 6.14 5.91
N MET A 253 -17.87 5.05 6.60
CA MET A 253 -19.21 4.45 6.50
C MET A 253 -20.31 5.37 7.05
N GLU A 254 -19.99 6.25 7.98
CA GLU A 254 -20.95 7.19 8.59
C GLU A 254 -21.03 8.54 7.84
N MET A 255 -20.11 8.79 6.90
CA MET A 255 -19.90 10.10 6.26
C MET A 255 -20.49 10.24 4.85
N GLU A 256 -21.54 9.49 4.49
CA GLU A 256 -22.08 9.51 3.12
C GLU A 256 -22.46 10.94 2.64
N ASP A 257 -23.16 11.71 3.49
CA ASP A 257 -23.60 13.06 3.18
C ASP A 257 -22.43 14.05 3.08
N GLU A 258 -21.45 13.94 3.98
CA GLU A 258 -20.20 14.71 3.99
C GLU A 258 -19.37 14.46 2.72
N LEU A 259 -19.23 13.20 2.33
CA LEU A 259 -18.49 12.79 1.14
C LEU A 259 -19.15 13.35 -0.11
N ASN A 260 -20.49 13.29 -0.21
CA ASN A 260 -21.22 13.88 -1.33
C ASN A 260 -20.95 15.39 -1.46
N TYR A 261 -20.78 16.11 -0.35
CA TYR A 261 -20.46 17.54 -0.38
C TYR A 261 -19.04 17.82 -0.91
N ILE A 262 -18.01 17.13 -0.38
CA ILE A 262 -16.62 17.35 -0.85
C ILE A 262 -16.42 16.86 -2.29
N LEU A 263 -17.16 15.83 -2.70
CA LEU A 263 -17.10 15.27 -4.06
C LEU A 263 -17.98 16.04 -5.06
N ASP A 264 -18.70 17.08 -4.64
CA ASP A 264 -19.49 17.91 -5.54
C ASP A 264 -18.57 18.57 -6.61
N PRO A 265 -18.82 18.36 -7.91
CA PRO A 265 -18.09 19.05 -8.97
C PRO A 265 -18.20 20.57 -8.90
N GLU A 266 -19.28 21.12 -8.33
CA GLU A 266 -19.48 22.58 -8.18
C GLU A 266 -18.61 23.19 -7.07
N MET A 267 -18.06 22.37 -6.15
CA MET A 267 -17.16 22.85 -5.11
C MET A 267 -15.78 23.22 -5.69
N GLU A 268 -15.62 24.45 -6.18
CA GLU A 268 -14.34 24.88 -6.78
C GLU A 268 -13.17 24.81 -5.79
N ILE A 269 -12.16 23.98 -6.07
CA ILE A 269 -10.90 23.89 -5.32
C ILE A 269 -9.78 24.47 -6.18
N GLU A 270 -9.09 25.49 -5.66
CA GLU A 270 -7.99 26.16 -6.33
C GLU A 270 -6.71 25.31 -6.22
N ILE A 271 -6.57 24.32 -7.10
CA ILE A 271 -5.34 23.54 -7.25
C ILE A 271 -4.41 24.30 -8.21
N PRO A 272 -3.13 24.55 -7.86
CA PRO A 272 -2.20 25.23 -8.74
C PRO A 272 -2.00 24.48 -10.05
N PHE A 273 -1.89 25.23 -11.14
CA PHE A 273 -1.81 24.66 -12.48
C PHE A 273 -0.59 23.74 -12.69
N TYR A 274 0.52 23.95 -11.97
CA TYR A 274 1.70 23.10 -12.12
C TYR A 274 1.40 21.64 -11.77
N VAL A 275 0.45 21.37 -10.86
CA VAL A 275 0.03 20.01 -10.48
C VAL A 275 -0.63 19.34 -11.67
N PHE A 276 -1.59 20.01 -12.32
CA PHE A 276 -2.22 19.53 -13.55
C PHE A 276 -1.21 19.37 -14.68
N TYR A 277 -0.20 20.24 -14.76
CA TYR A 277 0.83 20.15 -15.79
C TYR A 277 1.77 18.96 -15.56
N ILE A 278 2.14 18.65 -14.32
CA ILE A 278 2.90 17.43 -13.97
C ILE A 278 2.11 16.18 -14.39
N PHE A 279 0.83 16.09 -14.00
CA PHE A 279 -0.05 15.00 -14.41
C PHE A 279 -0.05 14.84 -15.93
N TYR A 280 -0.31 15.93 -16.66
CA TYR A 280 -0.40 15.89 -18.12
C TYR A 280 0.92 15.44 -18.77
N LEU A 281 2.07 15.94 -18.32
CA LEU A 281 3.36 15.53 -18.85
C LEU A 281 3.63 14.03 -18.59
N LYS A 282 3.30 13.50 -17.41
CA LYS A 282 3.46 12.05 -17.13
C LYS A 282 2.51 11.20 -17.95
N PHE A 283 1.23 11.61 -18.04
CA PHE A 283 0.23 10.94 -18.85
C PHE A 283 0.67 10.86 -20.32
N LEU A 284 1.15 11.97 -20.87
CA LEU A 284 1.70 12.00 -22.22
C LEU A 284 2.92 11.10 -22.42
N ALA A 285 3.83 11.04 -21.43
CA ALA A 285 5.02 10.21 -21.50
C ALA A 285 4.64 8.73 -21.60
N LYS A 286 3.74 8.28 -20.71
CA LYS A 286 3.23 6.90 -20.68
C LYS A 286 2.46 6.59 -21.96
N ALA A 287 1.54 7.45 -22.39
CA ALA A 287 0.80 7.27 -23.63
C ALA A 287 1.75 7.13 -24.84
N ALA A 288 2.80 7.95 -24.93
CA ALA A 288 3.79 7.87 -26.00
C ALA A 288 4.59 6.55 -25.98
N GLU A 289 4.94 6.03 -24.81
CA GLU A 289 5.56 4.70 -24.67
C GLU A 289 4.63 3.59 -25.14
N PHE A 290 3.32 3.72 -24.91
CA PHE A 290 2.33 2.77 -25.39
C PHE A 290 2.10 2.85 -26.90
N PHE A 291 2.02 4.05 -27.50
CA PHE A 291 1.89 4.16 -28.97
C PHE A 291 3.08 3.54 -29.74
N LYS A 292 4.25 3.45 -29.11
CA LYS A 292 5.41 2.71 -29.68
C LYS A 292 5.16 1.20 -29.70
N LYS A 293 4.36 0.65 -28.79
CA LYS A 293 4.00 -0.76 -28.65
C LYS A 293 2.70 -1.04 -29.43
N LYS A 294 2.83 -1.33 -30.73
CA LYS A 294 1.76 -1.39 -31.76
C LYS A 294 0.48 -2.27 -31.55
N ASN A 295 0.14 -2.80 -30.37
CA ASN A 295 -0.93 -3.83 -30.25
C ASN A 295 -1.79 -3.73 -28.96
N THR A 296 -2.71 -2.78 -28.87
CA THR A 296 -3.82 -2.88 -27.89
C THR A 296 -5.03 -2.04 -28.31
N GLU A 297 -6.22 -2.45 -27.87
CA GLU A 297 -7.45 -1.67 -27.97
C GLU A 297 -7.31 -0.37 -27.18
N GLN A 298 -7.72 0.76 -27.75
CA GLN A 298 -7.25 2.08 -27.33
C GLN A 298 -7.88 2.61 -26.05
N GLN A 299 -9.06 2.11 -25.62
CA GLN A 299 -9.83 2.74 -24.55
C GLN A 299 -9.51 2.18 -23.15
N GLU A 300 -9.56 0.86 -22.94
CA GLU A 300 -9.08 0.20 -21.71
C GLU A 300 -7.61 0.56 -21.39
N LEU A 301 -6.85 0.90 -22.44
CA LEU A 301 -5.47 1.36 -22.34
C LEU A 301 -5.35 2.73 -21.64
N PHE A 302 -6.22 3.69 -21.94
CA PHE A 302 -6.13 5.02 -21.34
C PHE A 302 -6.58 5.01 -19.88
N ASP A 303 -7.56 4.18 -19.52
CA ASP A 303 -8.00 4.01 -18.13
C ASP A 303 -6.83 3.50 -17.28
N SER A 304 -6.14 2.44 -17.74
CA SER A 304 -4.96 1.91 -17.05
C SER A 304 -3.80 2.92 -16.96
N ILE A 305 -3.55 3.72 -18.01
CA ILE A 305 -2.52 4.78 -17.97
C ILE A 305 -2.93 5.87 -16.98
N PHE A 306 -4.22 6.24 -16.96
CA PHE A 306 -4.73 7.28 -16.08
C PHE A 306 -4.51 6.88 -14.62
N ASP A 307 -4.96 5.70 -14.22
CA ASP A 307 -4.82 5.19 -12.86
C ASP A 307 -3.34 5.08 -12.45
N GLU A 308 -2.48 4.52 -13.31
CA GLU A 308 -1.03 4.42 -13.05
C GLU A 308 -0.39 5.80 -12.85
N VAL A 309 -0.80 6.80 -13.64
CA VAL A 309 -0.24 8.15 -13.53
C VAL A 309 -0.78 8.88 -12.29
N ILE A 310 -2.04 8.66 -11.92
CA ILE A 310 -2.59 9.18 -10.66
C ILE A 310 -1.80 8.63 -9.48
N ASP A 311 -1.55 7.32 -9.44
CA ASP A 311 -0.71 6.74 -8.39
C ASP A 311 0.70 7.32 -8.40
N GLU A 312 1.35 7.38 -9.57
CA GLU A 312 2.73 7.89 -9.71
C GLU A 312 2.88 9.36 -9.29
N ILE A 313 1.88 10.23 -9.49
CA ILE A 313 1.96 11.62 -9.02
C ILE A 313 1.67 11.75 -7.53
N PHE A 314 0.86 10.87 -6.95
CA PHE A 314 0.55 10.91 -5.52
C PHE A 314 1.66 10.27 -4.66
N ASP A 315 2.57 9.53 -5.27
CA ASP A 315 3.85 9.13 -4.67
C ASP A 315 4.87 10.29 -4.59
N GLU A 316 4.56 11.45 -5.17
CA GLU A 316 5.42 12.64 -5.16
C GLU A 316 4.93 13.66 -4.14
N ASP A 317 5.70 13.86 -3.07
CA ASP A 317 5.38 14.79 -1.97
C ASP A 317 4.93 16.18 -2.49
N ILE A 318 5.62 16.71 -3.50
CA ILE A 318 5.35 18.03 -4.09
C ILE A 318 3.95 18.16 -4.72
N VAL A 319 3.37 17.05 -5.17
CA VAL A 319 2.01 16.99 -5.70
C VAL A 319 1.03 16.63 -4.60
N ALA A 320 1.29 15.54 -3.87
CA ALA A 320 0.38 15.02 -2.85
C ALA A 320 0.10 16.06 -1.75
N GLU A 321 1.15 16.69 -1.20
CA GLU A 321 1.01 17.75 -0.20
C GLU A 321 0.22 18.93 -0.77
N LYS A 322 0.49 19.33 -2.01
CA LYS A 322 -0.16 20.51 -2.57
C LYS A 322 -1.64 20.29 -2.79
N VAL A 323 -2.03 19.14 -3.32
CA VAL A 323 -3.45 18.79 -3.50
C VAL A 323 -4.12 18.74 -2.13
N TYR A 324 -3.52 18.04 -1.16
CA TYR A 324 -4.05 17.93 0.20
C TYR A 324 -4.30 19.30 0.84
N PHE A 325 -3.30 20.18 0.85
CA PHE A 325 -3.45 21.52 1.43
C PHE A 325 -4.45 22.39 0.66
N SER A 326 -4.55 22.26 -0.66
CA SER A 326 -5.54 23.01 -1.44
C SER A 326 -6.98 22.61 -1.07
N ILE A 327 -7.21 21.32 -0.83
CA ILE A 327 -8.49 20.78 -0.37
C ILE A 327 -8.77 21.26 1.07
N LEU A 328 -7.81 21.09 1.98
CA LEU A 328 -7.95 21.52 3.38
C LEU A 328 -8.24 23.03 3.48
N ASP A 329 -7.47 23.87 2.79
CA ASP A 329 -7.63 25.32 2.82
C ASP A 329 -9.04 25.73 2.36
N LYS A 330 -9.57 25.06 1.33
CA LYS A 330 -10.93 25.31 0.86
C LYS A 330 -11.96 24.93 1.93
N ILE A 331 -11.86 23.74 2.51
CA ILE A 331 -12.79 23.25 3.54
C ILE A 331 -12.76 24.19 4.76
N VAL A 332 -11.57 24.50 5.28
CA VAL A 332 -11.39 25.41 6.42
C VAL A 332 -11.94 26.81 6.13
N LYS A 333 -11.77 27.32 4.90
CA LYS A 333 -12.32 28.62 4.50
C LYS A 333 -13.85 28.61 4.50
N ILE A 334 -14.49 27.55 4.01
CA ILE A 334 -15.95 27.43 4.03
C ILE A 334 -16.45 27.28 5.47
N GLU A 335 -15.83 26.40 6.27
CA GLU A 335 -16.19 26.16 7.68
C GLU A 335 -16.17 27.44 8.51
N LYS A 336 -15.17 28.30 8.30
CA LYS A 336 -15.03 29.58 9.03
C LYS A 336 -16.02 30.66 8.58
N THR A 337 -16.55 30.56 7.36
CA THR A 337 -17.36 31.64 6.76
C THR A 337 -18.84 31.31 6.64
N THR A 338 -19.20 30.02 6.64
CA THR A 338 -20.58 29.58 6.62
C THR A 338 -21.33 29.99 7.89
N LYS A 339 -22.63 30.24 7.75
CA LYS A 339 -23.58 30.45 8.86
C LYS A 339 -24.49 29.25 9.08
N ASP A 340 -24.40 28.26 8.19
CA ASP A 340 -25.15 27.03 8.29
C ASP A 340 -24.43 26.09 9.26
N ASN A 341 -25.07 25.78 10.37
CA ASN A 341 -24.50 24.93 11.41
C ASN A 341 -24.39 23.47 10.96
N ASP A 342 -25.32 22.98 10.12
CA ASP A 342 -25.29 21.61 9.59
C ASP A 342 -24.10 21.45 8.65
N LEU A 343 -23.92 22.39 7.74
CA LEU A 343 -22.75 22.41 6.87
C LEU A 343 -21.45 22.55 7.67
N LYS A 344 -21.46 23.33 8.75
CA LYS A 344 -20.28 23.50 9.59
C LYS A 344 -19.86 22.18 10.26
N GLU A 345 -20.82 21.45 10.82
CA GLU A 345 -20.61 20.14 11.44
C GLU A 345 -20.07 19.13 10.42
N LYS A 346 -20.69 19.05 9.23
CA LYS A 346 -20.22 18.21 8.12
C LYS A 346 -18.76 18.49 7.74
N LEU A 347 -18.38 19.77 7.63
CA LEU A 347 -17.00 20.15 7.31
C LEU A 347 -16.02 19.81 8.43
N GLN A 348 -16.46 19.86 9.70
CA GLN A 348 -15.63 19.45 10.84
C GLN A 348 -15.36 17.94 10.80
N ASN A 349 -16.39 17.12 10.56
CA ASN A 349 -16.24 15.67 10.39
C ASN A 349 -15.24 15.33 9.27
N ILE A 350 -15.33 16.04 8.13
CA ILE A 350 -14.37 15.87 7.01
C ILE A 350 -12.94 16.24 7.44
N LEU A 351 -12.77 17.35 8.17
CA LEU A 351 -11.44 17.76 8.64
C LEU A 351 -10.85 16.73 9.61
N GLU A 352 -11.64 16.19 10.52
CA GLU A 352 -11.23 15.14 11.44
C GLU A 352 -10.82 13.88 10.68
N PHE A 353 -11.64 13.41 9.73
CA PHE A 353 -11.32 12.28 8.87
C PHE A 353 -10.00 12.49 8.10
N LEU A 354 -9.81 13.67 7.50
CA LEU A 354 -8.60 13.99 6.73
C LEU A 354 -7.33 14.12 7.58
N THR A 355 -7.42 14.12 8.92
CA THR A 355 -6.24 14.14 9.79
C THR A 355 -5.62 12.77 10.01
N ILE A 356 -6.35 11.69 9.75
CA ILE A 356 -5.85 10.32 9.94
C ILE A 356 -5.09 9.90 8.67
N PRO A 357 -3.81 9.51 8.76
CA PRO A 357 -2.97 9.30 7.58
C PRO A 357 -3.14 7.89 6.99
N THR A 358 -4.30 7.58 6.39
CA THR A 358 -4.57 6.24 5.83
C THR A 358 -4.86 6.24 4.33
N THR A 359 -4.93 5.04 3.77
CA THR A 359 -5.27 4.79 2.36
C THR A 359 -6.65 5.34 1.97
N PHE A 360 -7.60 5.41 2.91
CA PHE A 360 -8.93 5.97 2.66
C PHE A 360 -8.89 7.48 2.37
N GLN A 361 -8.12 8.25 3.14
CA GLN A 361 -7.95 9.69 2.94
C GLN A 361 -7.20 9.95 1.63
N ILE A 362 -6.14 9.19 1.34
CA ILE A 362 -5.41 9.29 0.07
C ILE A 362 -6.36 9.05 -1.11
N SER A 363 -7.22 8.03 -1.01
CA SER A 363 -8.22 7.71 -2.03
C SER A 363 -9.22 8.86 -2.24
N LEU A 364 -9.73 9.44 -1.14
CA LEU A 364 -10.63 10.61 -1.22
C LEU A 364 -9.96 11.80 -1.91
N ILE A 365 -8.71 12.10 -1.54
CA ILE A 365 -7.92 13.18 -2.12
C ILE A 365 -7.68 12.94 -3.62
N LYS A 366 -7.36 11.70 -4.02
CA LYS A 366 -7.20 11.29 -5.43
C LYS A 366 -8.49 11.53 -6.22
N ILE A 367 -9.63 11.05 -5.70
CA ILE A 367 -10.93 11.25 -6.36
C ILE A 367 -11.24 12.74 -6.52
N ARG A 368 -11.02 13.55 -5.46
CA ARG A 368 -11.23 15.00 -5.53
C ARG A 368 -10.31 15.67 -6.56
N PHE A 369 -9.04 15.26 -6.62
CA PHE A 369 -8.10 15.75 -7.63
C PHE A 369 -8.59 15.45 -9.04
N VAL A 370 -9.07 14.22 -9.29
CA VAL A 370 -9.61 13.82 -10.60
C VAL A 370 -10.81 14.69 -11.00
N ILE A 371 -11.72 14.98 -10.06
CA ILE A 371 -12.86 15.89 -10.32
C ILE A 371 -12.37 17.29 -10.68
N SER A 372 -11.40 17.83 -9.93
CA SER A 372 -10.80 19.14 -10.22
C SER A 372 -10.09 19.16 -11.58
N LEU A 373 -9.38 18.09 -11.93
CA LEU A 373 -8.71 17.93 -13.22
C LEU A 373 -9.73 17.88 -14.37
N SER A 374 -10.79 17.08 -14.25
CA SER A 374 -11.84 16.97 -15.27
C SER A 374 -12.55 18.31 -15.47
N ASN A 375 -12.91 19.00 -14.39
CA ASN A 375 -13.44 20.37 -14.45
C ASN A 375 -12.48 21.33 -15.15
N TYR A 376 -11.18 21.27 -14.83
CA TYR A 376 -10.17 22.10 -15.47
C TYR A 376 -10.10 21.84 -16.99
N VAL A 377 -10.06 20.59 -17.42
CA VAL A 377 -10.01 20.23 -18.85
C VAL A 377 -11.28 20.66 -19.60
N ASN A 378 -12.45 20.50 -18.97
CA ASN A 378 -13.75 20.78 -19.59
C ASN A 378 -14.09 22.28 -19.67
N THR A 379 -13.42 23.12 -18.87
CA THR A 379 -13.65 24.58 -18.83
C THR A 379 -12.66 25.39 -19.67
N LEU A 380 -11.78 24.74 -20.44
CA LEU A 380 -10.90 25.43 -21.38
C LEU A 380 -11.70 26.20 -22.45
N PRO A 381 -11.31 27.43 -22.83
CA PRO A 381 -10.08 28.14 -22.44
C PRO A 381 -10.17 28.81 -21.06
N GLN A 382 -9.09 28.79 -20.27
CA GLN A 382 -9.07 29.41 -18.95
C GLN A 382 -7.73 30.05 -18.57
N ARG A 383 -7.78 30.98 -17.60
CA ARG A 383 -6.59 31.66 -17.05
C ARG A 383 -5.79 30.72 -16.16
N ILE A 384 -4.46 30.81 -16.21
CA ILE A 384 -3.56 30.01 -15.39
C ILE A 384 -3.18 30.77 -14.12
N ASP A 385 -3.52 30.21 -12.95
CA ASP A 385 -3.20 30.77 -11.64
C ASP A 385 -3.51 32.28 -11.58
N ASP A 386 -2.63 33.09 -10.97
CA ASP A 386 -2.70 34.55 -11.01
C ASP A 386 -1.94 35.18 -12.20
N SER A 387 -1.39 34.36 -13.10
CA SER A 387 -0.63 34.80 -14.27
C SER A 387 -1.53 35.48 -15.32
N ASN A 388 -0.96 36.18 -16.30
CA ASN A 388 -1.74 36.69 -17.45
C ASN A 388 -1.88 35.66 -18.60
N MET A 389 -1.45 34.41 -18.37
CA MET A 389 -1.49 33.36 -19.37
C MET A 389 -2.88 32.75 -19.45
N ILE A 390 -3.30 32.39 -20.67
CA ILE A 390 -4.53 31.67 -20.94
C ILE A 390 -4.14 30.35 -21.60
N LEU A 391 -4.61 29.24 -21.02
CA LEU A 391 -4.55 27.94 -21.66
C LEU A 391 -5.80 27.79 -22.54
N GLU A 392 -5.61 27.87 -23.84
CA GLU A 392 -6.66 27.74 -24.85
C GLU A 392 -7.05 26.27 -25.07
N ASN A 393 -6.05 25.39 -25.07
CA ASN A 393 -6.23 23.96 -25.28
C ASN A 393 -5.01 23.17 -24.77
N LEU A 394 -5.18 21.86 -24.58
CA LEU A 394 -4.11 20.99 -24.08
C LEU A 394 -2.89 20.88 -25.01
N GLU A 395 -3.02 21.15 -26.31
CA GLU A 395 -1.87 21.09 -27.25
C GLU A 395 -0.82 22.16 -26.94
N GLN A 396 -1.24 23.30 -26.35
CA GLN A 396 -0.32 24.35 -25.94
C GLN A 396 0.66 23.89 -24.86
N LEU A 397 0.34 22.85 -24.08
CA LEU A 397 1.21 22.27 -23.07
C LEU A 397 2.47 21.63 -23.68
N LEU A 398 2.45 21.31 -24.98
CA LEU A 398 3.62 20.86 -25.72
C LEU A 398 4.40 22.01 -26.38
N SER A 399 3.90 23.23 -26.33
CA SER A 399 4.57 24.38 -26.93
C SER A 399 5.73 24.84 -26.08
N ARG A 400 6.93 24.90 -26.67
CA ARG A 400 8.12 25.42 -25.98
C ARG A 400 7.97 26.87 -25.58
N LYS A 401 7.18 27.65 -26.33
CA LYS A 401 6.85 29.04 -25.99
C LYS A 401 6.05 29.08 -24.69
N PHE A 402 4.95 28.31 -24.63
CA PHE A 402 4.10 28.25 -23.46
C PHE A 402 4.87 27.74 -22.23
N PHE A 403 5.63 26.66 -22.39
CA PHE A 403 6.47 26.11 -21.32
C PHE A 403 7.45 27.13 -20.76
N ASN A 404 8.21 27.82 -21.62
CA ASN A 404 9.17 28.83 -21.18
C ASN A 404 8.50 30.02 -20.47
N GLU A 405 7.33 30.46 -20.96
CA GLU A 405 6.55 31.53 -20.32
C GLU A 405 6.05 31.11 -18.93
N TYR A 406 5.55 29.87 -18.80
CA TYR A 406 5.07 29.34 -17.52
C TYR A 406 6.21 29.11 -16.52
N ILE A 407 7.35 28.57 -16.97
CA ILE A 407 8.54 28.42 -16.13
C ILE A 407 9.04 29.78 -15.62
N ALA A 408 9.07 30.81 -16.46
CA ALA A 408 9.47 32.15 -16.04
C ALA A 408 8.50 32.73 -14.99
N TYR A 409 7.20 32.43 -15.13
CA TYR A 409 6.20 32.78 -14.13
C TYR A 409 6.46 32.05 -12.80
N LEU A 410 6.67 30.73 -12.80
CA LEU A 410 6.97 29.97 -11.59
C LEU A 410 8.26 30.43 -10.91
N GLU A 411 9.32 30.69 -11.68
CA GLU A 411 10.58 31.25 -11.16
C GLU A 411 10.38 32.62 -10.51
N SER A 412 9.51 33.48 -11.08
CA SER A 412 9.20 34.80 -10.49
C SER A 412 8.47 34.71 -9.14
N LYS A 413 7.84 33.57 -8.86
CA LYS A 413 7.10 33.28 -7.63
C LYS A 413 7.91 32.43 -6.64
N ASN A 414 9.16 32.08 -6.99
CA ASN A 414 10.04 31.19 -6.21
C ASN A 414 9.45 29.80 -5.93
N PHE A 415 8.72 29.22 -6.90
CA PHE A 415 8.29 27.82 -6.82
C PHE A 415 9.48 26.87 -7.01
N GLU A 416 9.62 25.87 -6.13
CA GLU A 416 10.71 24.89 -6.13
C GLU A 416 10.51 23.81 -7.22
N GLU A 417 9.27 23.65 -7.69
CA GLU A 417 8.76 22.75 -8.72
C GLU A 417 9.42 22.96 -10.10
N VAL A 418 10.01 24.13 -10.33
CA VAL A 418 10.56 24.56 -11.63
C VAL A 418 11.53 23.54 -12.21
N GLN A 419 12.44 23.02 -11.39
CA GLN A 419 13.44 22.06 -11.86
C GLN A 419 12.80 20.72 -12.22
N TYR A 420 11.79 20.33 -11.46
CA TYR A 420 11.08 19.09 -11.68
C TYR A 420 10.28 19.12 -13.01
N LEU A 421 9.52 20.18 -13.25
CA LEU A 421 8.82 20.40 -14.53
C LEU A 421 9.78 20.44 -15.73
N LYS A 422 10.95 21.08 -15.59
CA LYS A 422 12.00 21.07 -16.64
C LYS A 422 12.47 19.67 -16.98
N GLN A 423 12.67 18.81 -15.98
CA GLN A 423 13.08 17.42 -16.20
C GLN A 423 11.99 16.62 -16.94
N LEU A 424 10.73 16.74 -16.52
CA LEU A 424 9.60 16.08 -17.17
C LEU A 424 9.42 16.56 -18.62
N TYR A 425 9.45 17.88 -18.85
CA TYR A 425 9.25 18.45 -20.17
C TYR A 425 10.36 18.02 -21.17
N ASN A 426 11.61 17.94 -20.71
CA ASN A 426 12.71 17.46 -21.55
C ASN A 426 12.50 16.01 -22.02
N LYS A 427 11.95 15.13 -21.17
CA LYS A 427 11.59 13.76 -21.56
C LYS A 427 10.49 13.73 -22.62
N ILE A 428 9.55 14.69 -22.56
CA ILE A 428 8.45 14.81 -23.52
C ILE A 428 8.91 15.34 -24.87
N GLU A 429 9.86 16.27 -24.91
CA GLU A 429 10.43 16.78 -26.16
C GLU A 429 11.00 15.66 -27.05
N GLU A 430 11.59 14.62 -26.46
CA GLU A 430 12.08 13.45 -27.19
C GLU A 430 10.97 12.61 -27.84
N GLN A 431 9.74 12.70 -27.32
CA GLN A 431 8.58 11.89 -27.75
C GLN A 431 7.50 12.70 -28.47
N LYS A 432 7.75 14.00 -28.66
CA LYS A 432 6.78 15.01 -29.10
C LYS A 432 6.07 14.68 -30.41
N ALA A 433 6.78 14.11 -31.39
CA ALA A 433 6.18 13.74 -32.67
C ALA A 433 5.07 12.69 -32.53
N ILE A 434 5.33 11.63 -31.74
CA ILE A 434 4.37 10.55 -31.49
C ILE A 434 3.15 11.08 -30.75
N ILE A 435 3.37 11.99 -29.80
CA ILE A 435 2.29 12.60 -29.04
C ILE A 435 1.39 13.45 -29.94
N TYR A 436 1.97 14.31 -30.79
CA TYR A 436 1.20 15.15 -31.71
C TYR A 436 0.34 14.32 -32.67
N ASP A 437 0.89 13.23 -33.22
CA ASP A 437 0.17 12.36 -34.15
C ASP A 437 -1.07 11.71 -33.50
N ASN A 438 -1.12 11.61 -32.17
CA ASN A 438 -2.19 10.97 -31.41
C ASN A 438 -2.97 11.94 -30.50
N MET A 439 -2.75 13.25 -30.61
CA MET A 439 -3.27 14.25 -29.68
C MET A 439 -4.81 14.22 -29.54
N ASN A 440 -5.54 14.02 -30.64
CA ASN A 440 -7.00 13.93 -30.60
C ASN A 440 -7.49 12.75 -29.73
N ALA A 441 -6.83 11.59 -29.81
CA ALA A 441 -7.21 10.43 -29.00
C ALA A 441 -6.94 10.69 -27.52
N ILE A 442 -5.79 11.29 -27.20
CA ILE A 442 -5.38 11.67 -25.84
C ILE A 442 -6.37 12.67 -25.24
N VAL A 443 -6.71 13.73 -25.98
CA VAL A 443 -7.64 14.77 -25.49
C VAL A 443 -9.05 14.21 -25.29
N ASN A 444 -9.51 13.33 -26.20
CA ASN A 444 -10.81 12.69 -26.05
C ASN A 444 -10.85 11.77 -24.82
N ALA A 445 -9.76 11.03 -24.54
CA ALA A 445 -9.65 10.23 -23.33
C ALA A 445 -9.71 11.11 -22.07
N LEU A 446 -8.90 12.18 -22.00
CA LEU A 446 -8.88 13.10 -20.86
C LEU A 446 -10.19 13.86 -20.61
N LYS A 447 -11.05 14.01 -21.63
CA LYS A 447 -12.40 14.57 -21.50
C LYS A 447 -13.46 13.54 -21.13
N GLY A 448 -13.15 12.25 -21.28
CA GLY A 448 -14.03 11.14 -20.95
C GLY A 448 -13.96 10.72 -19.49
N PHE A 449 -12.89 11.11 -18.78
CA PHE A 449 -12.74 11.04 -17.33
C PHE A 449 -13.33 12.29 -16.67
#